data_AF-A0A2W6AMU5-F1
#
_entry.id   AF-A0A2W6AMU5-F1
#
_cell.length_a   1.000
_cell.length_b   1.000
_cell.length_c   1.000
_cell.angle_alpha   90.00
_cell.angle_beta   90.00
_cell.angle_gamma   90.00
#
_symmetry.space_group_name_H-M   'P 1'
#
loop_
_entity.id
_entity.type
_entity.pdbx_description
1 polymer ?
#
loop_
_entity_poly.entity_id
_entity_poly.type
_entity_poly.pdbx_seq_one_letter_code
_entity_poly.pdbx_strand_id
1 'polypeptide(L)'
;MANSKPEVLVWDAITVAGIFIVMSGIGVIGYQGFLWLQNGYWSPLEFRLAWQWVGGSEPSFTWLGAQKIVDAILDGPLSGGIICVGVAAFWIGDVMARAARNLSSPP
;
A
#
# COMPACT_ATOMS: atom_id res chain seq x y z
N MET A 1 -22.38 -26.59 -5.94
CA MET A 1 -22.22 -25.39 -6.79
C MET A 1 -23.04 -24.27 -6.15
N ALA A 2 -22.53 -23.04 -6.13
CA ALA A 2 -23.12 -21.81 -5.55
C ALA A 2 -22.58 -21.39 -4.16
N ASN A 3 -21.42 -20.71 -4.17
CA ASN A 3 -21.29 -19.40 -3.53
C ASN A 3 -20.10 -18.56 -4.07
N SER A 4 -19.72 -18.71 -5.34
CA SER A 4 -18.55 -18.02 -5.92
C SER A 4 -18.78 -16.52 -6.22
N LYS A 5 -20.04 -16.09 -6.35
CA LYS A 5 -20.39 -14.69 -6.65
C LYS A 5 -19.95 -13.68 -5.57
N PRO A 6 -20.21 -13.91 -4.26
CA PRO A 6 -19.72 -13.00 -3.23
C PRO A 6 -18.19 -12.98 -3.14
N GLU A 7 -17.54 -14.11 -3.38
CA GLU A 7 -16.07 -14.21 -3.32
C GLU A 7 -15.40 -13.37 -4.43
N VAL A 8 -15.87 -13.48 -5.68
CA VAL A 8 -15.37 -12.66 -6.79
C VAL A 8 -15.55 -11.17 -6.49
N LEU A 9 -16.69 -10.78 -5.92
CA LEU A 9 -16.97 -9.38 -5.57
C LEU A 9 -16.03 -8.85 -4.48
N VAL A 10 -15.67 -9.68 -3.49
CA VAL A 10 -14.67 -9.32 -2.48
C VAL A 10 -13.29 -9.10 -3.12
N TRP A 11 -12.86 -9.99 -4.01
CA TRP A 11 -11.58 -9.85 -4.68
C TRP A 11 -11.53 -8.64 -5.61
N ASP A 12 -12.58 -8.38 -6.38
CA ASP A 12 -12.69 -7.18 -7.21
C ASP A 12 -12.69 -5.90 -6.36
N ALA A 13 -13.33 -5.91 -5.17
CA ALA A 13 -13.28 -4.79 -4.24
C ALA A 13 -11.86 -4.53 -3.72
N ILE A 14 -11.09 -5.59 -3.42
CA ILE A 14 -9.68 -5.48 -3.02
C ILE A 14 -8.84 -4.90 -4.16
N THR A 15 -9.09 -5.32 -5.41
CA THR A 15 -8.40 -4.75 -6.59
C THR A 15 -8.66 -3.25 -6.70
N VAL A 16 -9.91 -2.82 -6.58
CA VAL A 16 -10.31 -1.41 -6.64
C VAL A 16 -9.70 -0.61 -5.49
N ALA A 17 -9.70 -1.16 -4.27
CA ALA A 17 -9.05 -0.54 -3.13
C ALA A 17 -7.54 -0.35 -3.39
N GLY A 18 -6.86 -1.36 -3.96
CA GLY A 18 -5.47 -1.28 -4.38
C GLY A 18 -5.20 -0.11 -5.34
N ILE A 19 -6.07 0.10 -6.33
CA ILE A 19 -5.97 1.24 -7.26
C ILE A 19 -6.05 2.57 -6.52
N PHE A 20 -7.03 2.74 -5.64
CA PHE A 20 -7.16 3.98 -4.86
C PHE A 20 -5.96 4.24 -3.96
N ILE A 21 -5.36 3.19 -3.38
CA ILE A 21 -4.15 3.30 -2.58
C ILE A 21 -2.95 3.71 -3.46
N VAL A 22 -2.79 3.14 -4.66
CA VAL A 22 -1.73 3.59 -5.59
C VAL A 22 -1.93 5.06 -5.98
N MET A 23 -3.16 5.46 -6.29
CA MET A 23 -3.49 6.83 -6.66
C MET A 23 -3.20 7.82 -5.51
N SER A 24 -3.46 7.42 -4.26
CA SER A 24 -3.09 8.26 -3.11
C SER A 24 -1.59 8.41 -2.96
N GLY A 25 -0.80 7.36 -3.22
CA GLY A 25 0.66 7.42 -3.27
C GLY A 25 1.20 8.38 -4.33
N ILE A 26 0.60 8.39 -5.53
CA ILE A 26 0.89 9.38 -6.58
C ILE A 26 0.51 10.79 -6.11
N GLY A 27 -0.64 10.93 -5.43
CA GLY A 27 -1.07 12.17 -4.81
C GLY A 27 -0.05 12.72 -3.80
N VAL A 28 0.56 11.85 -2.98
CA VAL A 28 1.64 12.23 -2.05
C VAL A 28 2.85 12.78 -2.82
N ILE A 29 3.27 12.15 -3.92
CA ILE A 29 4.37 12.66 -4.76
C ILE A 29 4.01 14.04 -5.32
N GLY A 30 2.78 14.21 -5.84
CA GLY A 30 2.30 15.49 -6.34
C GLY A 30 2.30 16.58 -5.27
N TYR A 31 1.88 16.23 -4.05
CA TYR A 31 1.91 17.14 -2.90
C TYR A 31 3.34 17.50 -2.47
N GLN A 32 4.27 16.53 -2.45
CA GLN A 32 5.70 16.80 -2.22
C GLN A 32 6.27 17.74 -3.30
N GLY A 33 5.88 17.55 -4.56
CA GLY A 33 6.24 18.43 -5.66
C GLY A 33 5.70 19.85 -5.48
N PHE A 34 4.45 19.99 -5.03
CA PHE A 34 3.87 21.29 -4.70
C PHE A 34 4.61 21.99 -3.55
N LEU A 35 4.89 21.27 -2.46
CA LEU A 35 5.68 21.80 -1.34
C LEU A 35 7.09 22.20 -1.76
N TRP A 36 7.70 21.43 -2.66
CA TRP A 36 9.02 21.76 -3.22
C TRP A 36 8.99 23.06 -4.01
N LEU A 37 7.98 23.24 -4.87
CA LEU A 37 7.79 24.49 -5.62
C LEU A 37 7.51 25.69 -4.70
N GLN A 38 6.81 25.47 -3.58
CA GLN A 38 6.49 26.52 -2.62
C GLN A 38 7.69 26.92 -1.74
N ASN A 39 8.45 25.94 -1.25
CA ASN A 39 9.46 26.15 -0.22
C ASN A 39 10.89 26.18 -0.77
N GLY A 40 11.10 25.78 -2.03
CA GLY A 40 12.41 25.74 -2.68
C GLY A 40 13.31 24.55 -2.26
N TYR A 41 12.85 23.69 -1.36
CA TYR A 41 13.54 22.46 -0.95
C TYR A 41 12.58 21.27 -0.89
N TRP A 42 13.10 20.08 -1.20
CA TRP A 42 12.28 18.86 -1.22
C TRP A 42 11.98 18.44 0.22
N SER A 43 10.71 18.45 0.62
CA SER A 43 10.30 18.02 1.96
C SER A 43 10.16 16.49 2.00
N PRO A 44 11.03 15.75 2.71
CA PRO A 44 10.84 14.32 2.91
C PRO A 44 9.59 14.10 3.77
N LEU A 45 8.60 13.39 3.23
CA LEU A 45 7.49 12.83 4.00
C LEU A 45 7.87 11.38 4.31
N GLU A 46 8.39 11.16 5.51
CA GLU A 46 8.82 9.86 5.99
C GLU A 46 7.60 9.01 6.40
N PHE A 47 7.69 7.70 6.16
CA PHE A 47 6.66 6.77 6.59
C PHE A 47 6.49 6.77 8.12
N ARG A 48 7.57 6.99 8.87
CA ARG A 48 7.60 7.11 10.33
C ARG A 48 6.57 8.11 10.86
N LEU A 49 6.46 9.27 10.21
CA LEU A 49 5.53 10.32 10.64
C LEU A 49 4.08 9.86 10.48
N ALA A 50 3.76 9.18 9.39
CA ALA A 50 2.43 8.60 9.18
C ALA A 50 2.14 7.45 10.16
N TRP A 51 3.13 6.59 10.43
CA TRP A 51 3.05 5.49 11.40
C TRP A 51 2.73 5.99 12.81
N GLN A 52 3.42 7.03 13.27
CA GLN A 52 3.16 7.66 14.56
C GLN A 52 1.77 8.32 14.61
N TRP A 53 1.33 8.92 13.50
CA TRP A 53 0.03 9.61 13.43
C TRP A 53 -1.16 8.65 13.59
N VAL A 54 -1.03 7.41 13.14
CA VAL A 54 -2.04 6.35 13.33
C VAL A 54 -1.90 5.63 14.68
N GLY A 55 -1.07 6.13 15.58
CA GLY A 55 -0.84 5.56 16.92
C GLY A 55 0.15 4.40 16.95
N GLY A 56 0.93 4.20 15.89
CA GLY A 56 1.99 3.21 15.86
C GLY A 56 3.16 3.59 16.76
N SER A 57 3.65 2.64 17.55
CA SER A 57 4.89 2.77 18.32
C SER A 57 6.09 2.30 17.53
N GLU A 58 7.29 2.79 17.86
CA GLU A 58 8.52 2.30 17.26
C GLU A 58 8.78 0.85 17.70
N PRO A 59 8.86 -0.10 16.76
CA PRO A 59 9.19 -1.48 17.10
C PRO A 59 10.64 -1.56 17.59
N SER A 60 10.87 -2.23 18.72
CA SER A 60 12.22 -2.52 19.21
C SER A 60 12.52 -4.00 19.08
N PHE A 61 13.64 -4.32 18.43
CA PHE A 61 14.10 -5.69 18.25
C PHE A 61 15.50 -5.85 18.86
N THR A 62 15.70 -6.95 19.59
CA THR A 62 17.02 -7.31 20.14
C THR A 62 18.03 -7.64 19.04
N TRP A 63 17.56 -8.09 17.87
CA TRP A 63 18.42 -8.42 16.75
C TRP A 63 18.71 -7.19 15.89
N LEU A 64 19.99 -6.79 15.85
CA LEU A 64 20.46 -5.59 15.14
C LEU A 64 20.08 -5.58 13.65
N GLY A 65 20.00 -6.75 13.01
CA GLY A 65 19.57 -6.86 11.61
C GLY A 65 18.11 -6.46 11.41
N ALA A 66 17.19 -6.98 12.24
CA ALA A 66 15.77 -6.62 12.18
C ALA A 66 15.55 -5.14 12.50
N GLN A 67 16.26 -4.60 13.50
CA GLN A 67 16.16 -3.19 13.84
C GLN A 67 16.50 -2.30 12.64
N LYS A 68 17.62 -2.58 11.95
CA LYS A 68 18.03 -1.83 10.75
C LYS A 68 17.01 -1.91 9.61
N ILE A 69 16.35 -3.05 9.42
CA ILE A 69 15.32 -3.22 8.40
C ILE A 69 14.11 -2.36 8.73
N VAL A 70 13.66 -2.39 9.99
CA VAL A 70 12.50 -1.60 10.44
C VAL A 70 12.79 -0.12 10.37
N ASP A 71 13.97 0.32 10.81
CA ASP A 71 14.40 1.72 10.69
C ASP A 71 14.43 2.16 9.23
N ALA A 72 14.98 1.33 8.33
CA ALA A 72 15.01 1.63 6.90
C ALA A 72 13.60 1.73 6.26
N ILE A 73 12.63 0.95 6.75
CA ILE A 73 11.23 1.03 6.31
C ILE A 73 10.58 2.31 6.85
N LEU A 74 10.76 2.61 8.14
CA LEU A 74 10.19 3.78 8.80
C LEU A 74 10.75 5.09 8.20
N ASP A 75 12.04 5.13 7.90
CA ASP A 75 12.70 6.31 7.32
C ASP A 75 12.54 6.37 5.79
N GLY A 76 11.87 5.39 5.19
CA GLY A 76 11.57 5.35 3.77
C GLY A 76 10.55 6.43 3.35
N PRO A 77 10.53 6.79 2.04
CA PRO A 77 9.54 7.71 1.52
C PRO A 77 8.12 7.14 1.65
N LEU A 78 7.22 7.91 2.27
CA LEU A 78 5.82 7.54 2.49
C LEU A 78 5.12 7.12 1.19
N SER A 79 5.38 7.84 0.10
CA SER A 79 4.84 7.53 -1.24
C SER A 79 5.25 6.14 -1.72
N GLY A 80 6.51 5.75 -1.51
CA GLY A 80 7.00 4.41 -1.84
C GLY A 80 6.25 3.32 -1.07
N GLY A 81 6.09 3.48 0.23
CA GLY A 81 5.34 2.54 1.06
C GLY A 81 3.88 2.37 0.62
N ILE A 82 3.18 3.50 0.39
CA ILE A 82 1.79 3.50 -0.05
C ILE A 82 1.65 2.82 -1.42
N ILE A 83 2.51 3.16 -2.40
CA ILE A 83 2.47 2.57 -3.74
C ILE A 83 2.71 1.06 -3.66
N CYS A 84 3.73 0.61 -2.91
CA CYS A 84 4.03 -0.82 -2.75
C CYS A 84 2.84 -1.60 -2.17
N VAL A 85 2.19 -1.07 -1.12
CA VAL A 85 1.01 -1.69 -0.51
C VAL A 85 -0.17 -1.72 -1.50
N GLY A 86 -0.41 -0.62 -2.21
CA GLY A 86 -1.46 -0.53 -3.22
C GLY A 86 -1.26 -1.51 -4.38
N VAL A 87 -0.03 -1.62 -4.88
CA VAL A 87 0.33 -2.58 -5.95
C VAL A 87 0.16 -4.02 -5.47
N ALA A 88 0.62 -4.34 -4.26
CA ALA A 88 0.44 -5.67 -3.68
C ALA A 88 -1.05 -6.02 -3.54
N ALA A 89 -1.87 -5.10 -3.02
CA ALA A 89 -3.31 -5.30 -2.88
C ALA A 89 -4.00 -5.46 -4.24
N PHE A 90 -3.67 -4.62 -5.22
CA PHE A 90 -4.17 -4.72 -6.59
C PHE A 90 -3.85 -6.08 -7.21
N TRP A 91 -2.59 -6.51 -7.12
CA TRP A 91 -2.11 -7.74 -7.73
C TRP A 91 -2.74 -8.98 -7.08
N ILE A 92 -2.81 -9.03 -5.75
CA ILE A 92 -3.47 -10.12 -5.02
C ILE A 92 -4.95 -10.17 -5.38
N GLY A 93 -5.64 -9.02 -5.37
CA GLY A 93 -7.05 -8.94 -5.75
C GLY A 93 -7.30 -9.45 -7.17
N ASP A 94 -6.50 -9.01 -8.15
CA ASP A 94 -6.67 -9.40 -9.56
C ASP A 94 -6.40 -10.90 -9.79
N VAL A 95 -5.33 -11.44 -9.21
CA VAL A 95 -5.00 -12.88 -9.31
C VAL A 95 -6.11 -13.74 -8.72
N MET A 96 -6.59 -13.39 -7.52
CA MET A 96 -7.63 -14.16 -6.84
C MET A 96 -9.01 -14.01 -7.51
N ALA A 97 -9.35 -12.82 -8.00
CA ALA A 97 -10.58 -12.60 -8.76
C ALA A 97 -10.59 -13.43 -10.05
N ARG A 98 -9.46 -13.52 -10.77
CA ARG A 98 -9.30 -14.38 -11.95
C ARG A 98 -9.46 -15.85 -11.60
N ALA A 99 -8.82 -16.32 -10.53
CA ALA A 99 -8.94 -17.70 -10.07
C ALA A 99 -10.40 -18.06 -9.73
N ALA A 100 -11.09 -17.20 -8.99
CA ALA A 100 -12.50 -17.39 -8.62
C ALA A 100 -13.46 -17.37 -9.83
N ARG A 101 -13.18 -16.54 -10.86
CA ARG A 101 -13.93 -16.52 -12.12
C ARG A 101 -13.76 -17.83 -12.92
N ASN A 102 -12.55 -18.37 -12.97
CA ASN A 102 -12.28 -19.63 -13.66
C ASN A 102 -12.99 -20.82 -13.01
N LEU A 103 -13.05 -20.86 -11.67
CA LEU A 103 -13.75 -21.90 -10.91
C LEU A 103 -15.28 -21.82 -11.00
N SER A 104 -15.82 -20.68 -11.42
CA SER A 104 -17.27 -20.44 -11.50
C SER A 104 -17.86 -20.55 -12.91
N SER A 105 -17.00 -20.72 -13.92
CA SER A 105 -17.41 -20.96 -15.30
C SER A 105 -17.77 -22.45 -15.46
N PRO A 106 -18.99 -22.81 -15.88
CA PRO A 106 -19.31 -24.21 -16.19
C PRO A 106 -18.48 -24.70 -17.39
N PRO A 107 -18.19 -26.02 -17.47
CA PRO A 107 -17.48 -26.61 -18.61
C PRO A 107 -18.26 -26.49 -19.93
#